data_AF-A0A967A6R3-F1
#
_entry.id   AF-A0A967A6R3-F1
#
_cell.length_a   1.000
_cell.length_b   1.000
_cell.length_c   1.000
_cell.angle_alpha   90.00
_cell.angle_beta   90.00
_cell.angle_gamma   90.00
#
_symmetry.space_group_name_H-M   'P 1'
#
loop_
_entity.id
_entity.type
_entity.pdbx_description
1 polymer ?
#
loop_
_entity_poly.entity_id
_entity_poly.type
_entity_poly.pdbx_seq_one_letter_code
_entity_poly.pdbx_strand_id
1 'polypeptide(L)'
;MGQYWFGLSALLFSSFLTTSVSWAADPPCDKYPSAKQARCTDIWKELNKEDGPIIAQFGLDQQQRREEGKINAQQHLAENMIFIKKSTEKRIERLKERMAVE
;
A
#
# COMPACT_ATOMS: atom_id res chain seq x y z
N MET A 1 -11.46 18.59 -46.87
CA MET A 1 -10.97 19.11 -45.58
C MET A 1 -12.05 18.88 -44.53
N GLY A 2 -11.72 18.27 -43.39
CA GLY A 2 -12.46 18.57 -42.15
C GLY A 2 -13.19 17.45 -41.40
N GLN A 3 -13.04 16.15 -41.70
CA GLN A 3 -13.86 15.13 -41.01
C GLN A 3 -13.13 13.96 -40.34
N TYR A 4 -11.79 13.90 -40.41
CA TYR A 4 -10.98 12.82 -39.81
C TYR A 4 -10.07 13.28 -38.65
N TRP A 5 -10.35 14.44 -38.05
CA TRP A 5 -9.49 15.03 -37.01
C TRP A 5 -10.10 15.09 -35.61
N PHE A 6 -11.33 14.61 -35.42
CA PHE A 6 -11.96 14.57 -34.09
C PHE A 6 -11.93 13.17 -33.44
N GLY A 7 -11.55 12.12 -34.17
CA GLY A 7 -11.51 10.75 -33.64
C GLY A 7 -10.23 10.40 -32.87
N LEU A 8 -9.12 11.12 -33.11
CA LEU A 8 -7.81 10.82 -32.52
C LEU A 8 -7.57 11.52 -31.16
N SER A 9 -8.30 12.60 -30.87
CA SER A 9 -8.17 13.31 -29.58
C SER A 9 -8.96 12.66 -28.44
N ALA A 10 -9.91 11.77 -28.74
CA ALA A 10 -10.74 11.13 -27.73
C ALA A 10 -10.10 9.88 -27.08
N LEU A 11 -9.04 9.31 -27.67
CA LEU A 11 -8.42 8.07 -27.22
C LEU A 11 -7.30 8.25 -26.16
N LEU A 12 -6.94 9.48 -25.82
CA LEU A 12 -5.87 9.77 -24.87
C LEU A 12 -6.35 10.19 -23.47
N PHE A 13 -7.66 10.29 -23.25
CA PHE A 13 -8.24 10.79 -21.99
C PHE A 13 -9.06 9.75 -21.22
N SER A 14 -8.97 8.46 -21.56
CA SER A 14 -9.52 7.38 -20.75
C SER A 14 -8.53 6.95 -19.67
N SER A 15 -8.51 7.77 -18.61
CA SER A 15 -8.62 7.29 -17.24
C SER A 15 -7.39 6.59 -16.63
N PHE A 16 -6.40 7.42 -16.31
CA PHE A 16 -5.52 7.27 -15.14
C PHE A 16 -6.31 7.33 -13.82
N LEU A 17 -7.22 6.39 -13.59
CA LEU A 17 -7.89 6.21 -12.30
C LEU A 17 -7.98 4.73 -11.97
N THR A 18 -6.85 4.03 -11.99
CA THR A 18 -6.71 2.86 -11.13
C THR A 18 -6.56 3.39 -9.71
N THR A 19 -7.68 3.63 -9.03
CA THR A 19 -7.67 3.62 -7.57
C THR A 19 -7.17 2.24 -7.17
N SER A 20 -5.89 2.15 -6.84
CA SER A 20 -5.33 0.98 -6.21
C SER A 20 -6.09 0.80 -4.92
N VAL A 21 -7.10 -0.07 -4.94
CA VAL A 21 -7.66 -0.66 -3.72
C VAL A 21 -6.50 -1.48 -3.17
N SER A 22 -5.64 -0.80 -2.39
CA SER A 22 -4.62 -1.46 -1.61
C SER A 22 -5.40 -2.37 -0.68
N TRP A 23 -5.44 -3.67 -0.99
CA TRP A 23 -5.92 -4.70 -0.08
C TRP A 23 -4.96 -4.69 1.12
N ALA A 24 -5.18 -3.75 2.04
CA ALA A 24 -4.63 -3.83 3.36
C ALA A 24 -5.15 -5.15 3.94
N ALA A 25 -4.25 -5.94 4.52
CA ALA A 25 -4.66 -7.09 5.31
C ALA A 25 -5.78 -6.66 6.28
N ASP A 26 -6.78 -7.52 6.44
CA ASP A 26 -7.93 -7.22 7.30
C ASP A 26 -7.43 -6.73 8.67
N PRO A 27 -8.03 -5.65 9.20
CA PRO A 27 -7.63 -5.12 10.49
C PRO A 27 -7.82 -6.20 11.55
N PRO A 28 -6.84 -6.43 12.46
CA PRO A 28 -6.95 -7.45 13.52
C PRO A 28 -7.81 -6.94 14.69
N CYS A 29 -8.98 -6.38 14.38
CA CYS A 29 -9.87 -5.73 15.33
C CYS A 29 -10.74 -6.69 16.12
N ASP A 30 -10.87 -7.93 15.66
CA ASP A 30 -11.53 -9.04 16.36
C ASP A 30 -10.94 -9.30 17.76
N LYS A 31 -9.69 -8.90 17.99
CA LYS A 31 -9.01 -8.97 19.29
C LYS A 31 -9.51 -7.95 20.33
N TYR A 32 -10.30 -6.96 19.92
CA TYR A 32 -10.83 -5.93 20.82
C TYR A 32 -12.34 -6.13 21.08
N PRO A 33 -12.86 -5.69 22.24
CA PRO A 33 -14.29 -5.70 22.52
C PRO A 33 -15.09 -4.98 21.43
N SER A 34 -16.32 -5.44 21.15
CA SER A 34 -17.15 -4.92 20.04
C SER A 34 -17.29 -3.40 20.04
N ALA A 35 -17.42 -2.78 21.23
CA ALA A 35 -17.51 -1.32 21.38
C ALA A 35 -16.26 -0.56 20.88
N LYS A 36 -15.11 -1.22 20.78
CA LYS A 36 -13.83 -0.64 20.36
C LYS A 36 -13.43 -0.98 18.91
N GLN A 37 -14.18 -1.87 18.23
CA GLN A 37 -13.81 -2.35 16.89
C GLN A 37 -13.87 -1.27 15.82
N ALA A 38 -14.85 -0.36 15.90
CA ALA A 38 -14.95 0.78 14.99
C ALA A 38 -13.70 1.66 15.06
N ARG A 39 -13.30 2.04 16.28
CA ARG A 39 -12.07 2.81 16.53
C ARG A 39 -10.82 2.10 16.03
N CYS A 40 -10.69 0.80 16.30
CA CYS A 40 -9.59 0.00 15.79
C CYS A 40 -9.52 0.01 14.26
N THR A 41 -10.67 -0.07 13.59
CA THR A 41 -10.77 -0.04 12.12
C THR A 41 -10.30 1.31 11.57
N ASP A 42 -10.68 2.41 12.22
CA ASP A 42 -10.29 3.75 11.79
C ASP A 42 -8.79 4.01 12.01
N ILE A 43 -8.25 3.60 13.16
CA ILE A 43 -6.80 3.65 13.42
C ILE A 43 -6.05 2.79 12.42
N TRP A 44 -6.54 1.59 12.10
CA TRP A 44 -5.89 0.73 11.11
C TRP A 44 -5.84 1.38 9.73
N LYS A 45 -6.93 2.00 9.28
CA LYS A 45 -6.97 2.74 8.01
C LYS A 45 -5.94 3.87 7.99
N GLU A 46 -5.86 4.63 9.09
CA GLU A 46 -4.90 5.72 9.22
C GLU A 46 -3.45 5.21 9.18
N LEU A 47 -3.13 4.18 9.96
CA LEU A 47 -1.80 3.58 9.96
C LEU A 47 -1.39 3.02 8.59
N ASN A 48 -2.32 2.41 7.85
CA ASN A 48 -2.04 1.95 6.49
C ASN A 48 -1.79 3.13 5.52
N LYS A 49 -2.51 4.24 5.70
CA LYS A 49 -2.27 5.46 4.92
C LYS A 49 -0.90 6.07 5.24
N GLU A 50 -0.51 6.10 6.51
CA GLU A 50 0.83 6.54 6.95
C GLU A 50 1.94 5.67 6.37
N ASP A 51 1.72 4.36 6.26
CA ASP A 51 2.72 3.42 5.72
C ASP A 51 2.81 3.42 4.20
N GLY A 52 1.80 3.94 3.49
CA GLY A 52 1.73 3.94 2.03
C GLY A 52 2.99 4.49 1.34
N PRO A 53 3.46 5.70 1.69
CA PRO A 53 4.65 6.29 1.08
C PRO A 53 5.93 5.45 1.23
N ILE A 54 6.19 4.88 2.42
CA ILE A 54 7.40 4.09 2.65
C ILE A 54 7.33 2.72 1.95
N ILE A 55 6.14 2.12 1.87
CA ILE A 55 5.93 0.88 1.10
C ILE A 55 6.15 1.14 -0.40
N ALA A 56 5.62 2.25 -0.91
CA ALA A 56 5.79 2.63 -2.31
C ALA A 56 7.27 2.89 -2.64
N GLN A 57 7.97 3.66 -1.80
CA GLN A 57 9.38 3.94 -1.99
C GLN A 57 10.22 2.66 -1.97
N PHE A 58 9.96 1.76 -1.02
CA PHE A 58 10.65 0.47 -0.99
C PHE A 58 10.44 -0.33 -2.29
N GLY A 59 9.22 -0.33 -2.85
CA GLY A 59 8.94 -0.97 -4.13
C GLY A 59 9.71 -0.35 -5.30
N LEU A 60 9.79 0.98 -5.37
CA LEU A 60 10.57 1.69 -6.38
C LEU A 60 12.07 1.40 -6.26
N ASP A 61 12.62 1.41 -5.04
CA ASP A 61 14.02 1.10 -4.77
C ASP A 61 14.36 -0.34 -5.17
N GLN A 62 13.47 -1.29 -4.90
CA GLN A 62 13.61 -2.68 -5.29
C GLN A 62 13.60 -2.84 -6.82
N GLN A 63 12.71 -2.13 -7.52
CA GLN A 63 12.62 -2.14 -8.97
C GLN A 63 13.91 -1.59 -9.59
N GLN A 64 14.37 -0.42 -9.14
CA GLN A 64 15.62 0.18 -9.60
C GLN A 64 16.81 -0.75 -9.38
N ARG A 65 16.93 -1.35 -8.19
CA ARG A 65 18.04 -2.29 -7.89
C ARG A 65 18.01 -3.54 -8.78
N ARG A 66 16.84 -4.01 -9.21
CA ARG A 66 16.72 -5.10 -10.19
C ARG A 66 17.19 -4.66 -11.58
N GLU A 67 16.76 -3.48 -12.02
CA GLU A 67 17.13 -2.91 -13.32
C GLU A 67 18.63 -2.64 -13.43
N GLU A 68 19.25 -2.21 -12.33
CA GLU A 68 20.70 -2.02 -12.21
C GLU A 68 21.48 -3.33 -12.02
N GLY A 69 20.81 -4.48 -11.96
CA GLY A 69 21.44 -5.79 -11.75
C GLY A 69 22.03 -6.00 -10.34
N LYS A 70 21.71 -5.14 -9.38
CA LYS A 70 22.20 -5.21 -7.99
C LYS A 70 21.56 -6.35 -7.18
N ILE A 71 20.37 -6.78 -7.56
CA ILE A 71 19.69 -7.93 -6.96
C ILE A 71 19.08 -8.85 -8.01
N ASN A 72 19.15 -10.15 -7.74
CA ASN A 72 18.47 -11.16 -8.55
C ASN A 72 17.02 -11.38 -8.07
N ALA A 73 16.30 -12.27 -8.76
CA ALA A 73 14.90 -12.51 -8.48
C ALA A 73 14.63 -13.10 -7.08
N GLN A 74 15.51 -13.98 -6.62
CA GLN A 74 15.39 -14.61 -5.30
C GLN A 74 15.67 -13.61 -4.17
N GLN A 75 16.69 -12.76 -4.33
CA GLN A 75 17.02 -11.71 -3.37
C GLN A 75 15.88 -10.71 -3.23
N HIS A 76 15.30 -10.24 -4.33
CA HIS A 76 14.13 -9.37 -4.30
C HIS A 76 12.95 -9.99 -3.55
N LEU A 77 12.62 -11.26 -3.83
CA LEU A 77 11.53 -11.95 -3.14
C LEU A 77 11.81 -12.05 -1.64
N ALA A 78 13.03 -12.45 -1.25
CA ALA A 78 13.42 -12.56 0.15
C ALA A 78 13.36 -11.21 0.87
N GLU A 79 13.89 -10.15 0.26
CA GLU A 79 13.87 -8.79 0.80
C GLU A 79 12.45 -8.24 0.93
N ASN A 80 11.59 -8.46 -0.08
CA ASN A 80 10.17 -8.09 -0.01
C ASN A 80 9.46 -8.77 1.16
N MET A 81 9.67 -10.08 1.36
CA MET A 81 9.05 -10.82 2.47
C MET A 81 9.53 -10.30 3.82
N ILE A 82 10.82 -9.99 3.96
CA ILE A 82 11.37 -9.38 5.18
C ILE A 82 10.76 -8.01 5.45
N PHE A 83 10.64 -7.17 4.42
CA PHE A 83 10.06 -5.84 4.53
C PHE A 83 8.58 -5.90 4.94
N ILE A 84 7.77 -6.72 4.26
CA ILE A 84 6.34 -6.90 4.55
C ILE A 84 6.14 -7.36 6.00
N LYS A 85 6.93 -8.33 6.46
CA LYS A 85 6.88 -8.81 7.85
C LYS A 85 7.18 -7.68 8.82
N LYS A 86 8.32 -7.00 8.68
CA LYS A 86 8.74 -5.92 9.58
C LYS A 86 7.76 -4.74 9.59
N SER A 87 7.26 -4.34 8.42
CA SER A 87 6.29 -3.25 8.29
C SER A 87 4.96 -3.62 8.98
N THR A 88 4.50 -4.86 8.80
CA THR A 88 3.28 -5.35 9.45
C THR A 88 3.45 -5.40 10.97
N GLU A 89 4.57 -5.92 11.47
CA GLU A 89 4.85 -5.97 12.92
C GLU A 89 4.83 -4.55 13.54
N LYS A 90 5.50 -3.58 12.92
CA LYS A 90 5.49 -2.17 13.38
C LYS A 90 4.11 -1.54 13.33
N ARG A 91 3.30 -1.86 12.32
CA ARG A 91 1.93 -1.36 12.22
C ARG A 91 1.05 -1.93 13.33
N ILE A 92 1.21 -3.21 13.65
CA ILE A 92 0.49 -3.87 14.75
C ILE A 92 0.90 -3.27 16.11
N GLU A 93 2.18 -2.96 16.31
CA GLU A 93 2.67 -2.28 17.51
C GLU A 93 2.03 -0.90 17.69
N ARG A 94 2.09 -0.05 16.66
CA ARG A 94 1.42 1.27 16.67
C ARG A 94 -0.10 1.16 16.86
N LEU A 95 -0.75 0.15 16.30
CA LEU A 95 -2.17 -0.11 16.55
C LEU A 95 -2.42 -0.38 18.03
N LYS A 96 -1.62 -1.23 18.67
CA LYS A 96 -1.75 -1.53 20.10
C LYS A 96 -1.56 -0.28 20.95
N GLU A 97 -0.54 0.52 20.66
CA GLU A 97 -0.27 1.78 21.35
C GLU A 97 -1.45 2.74 21.25
N ARG A 98 -1.96 2.99 20.04
CA ARG A 98 -3.11 3.88 19.84
C ARG A 98 -4.40 3.30 20.43
N MET A 99 -4.55 1.97 20.49
CA MET A 99 -5.68 1.31 21.15
C MET A 99 -5.61 1.34 22.68
N ALA A 100 -4.44 1.56 23.27
CA ALA A 100 -4.23 1.67 24.71
C ALA A 100 -4.49 3.08 25.26
N VAL A 101 -4.27 4.11 24.44
CA VAL A 101 -4.65 5.49 24.78
C VAL A 101 -6.12 5.67 24.42
N GLU A 102 -6.97 5.94 25.42
CA GLU A 102 -8.38 6.33 25.24
C GLU A 102 -8.52 7.85 25.21
#